data_AF-A0A969JLJ1-F1
#
_entry.id   AF-A0A969JLJ1-F1
#
_cell.length_a   1.000
_cell.length_b   1.000
_cell.length_c   1.000
_cell.angle_alpha   90.00
_cell.angle_beta   90.00
_cell.angle_gamma   90.00
#
_symmetry.space_group_name_H-M   'P 1'
#
loop_
_entity.id
_entity.type
_entity.pdbx_description
1 polymer ?
#
loop_
_entity_poly.entity_id
_entity_poly.type
_entity_poly.pdbx_seq_one_letter_code
_entity_poly.pdbx_strand_id
1 'polypeptide(L)'
;MPVGPHRARRGCSGHPGREPSRWVTRERPKIDRIACPWLVRRFVDPLAEFHYVPADRVPAEAEALHAIPYDVPRVQLSHRGEQCTFDAMLADFALTEPALAALATIVRGADTARLDLAPQSPGLLAMSLGLSVLYPNDHEMLEQGMNMYDALYAWLRSARDERHDAKLFDK
;
A
#
# COMPACT_ATOMS: atom_id res chain seq x y z
N MET A 1 -14.09 12.23 -24.23
CA MET A 1 -14.92 11.05 -23.90
C MET A 1 -14.52 10.58 -22.51
N PRO A 2 -15.39 10.57 -21.49
CA PRO A 2 -15.00 10.12 -20.17
C PRO A 2 -14.88 8.60 -20.16
N VAL A 3 -13.70 8.10 -19.78
CA VAL A 3 -13.42 6.67 -19.60
C VAL A 3 -14.26 6.19 -18.41
N GLY A 4 -15.17 5.24 -18.65
CA GLY A 4 -16.07 4.70 -17.63
C GLY A 4 -15.33 3.92 -16.53
N PRO A 5 -15.96 3.71 -15.37
CA PRO A 5 -15.30 3.08 -14.23
C PRO A 5 -14.97 1.62 -14.55
N HIS A 6 -13.69 1.26 -14.52
CA HIS A 6 -13.27 -0.13 -14.45
C HIS A 6 -13.78 -0.71 -13.12
N ARG A 7 -14.93 -1.38 -13.17
CA ARG A 7 -15.44 -2.18 -12.06
C ARG A 7 -14.37 -3.17 -11.63
N ALA A 8 -13.82 -3.00 -10.43
CA ALA A 8 -13.09 -4.05 -9.75
C ALA A 8 -14.01 -5.26 -9.61
N ARG A 9 -13.69 -6.32 -10.35
CA ARG A 9 -14.42 -7.59 -10.29
C ARG A 9 -13.98 -8.32 -9.02
N ARG A 10 -14.98 -8.77 -8.26
CA ARG A 10 -14.87 -9.55 -7.02
C ARG A 10 -13.82 -10.66 -7.15
N GLY A 11 -13.15 -10.93 -6.03
CA GLY A 11 -12.05 -11.88 -5.89
C GLY A 11 -12.15 -13.12 -6.78
N CYS A 12 -11.11 -13.32 -7.58
CA CYS A 12 -10.88 -14.58 -8.27
C CYS A 12 -9.66 -15.24 -7.63
N SER A 13 -9.92 -16.36 -6.96
CA SER A 13 -8.99 -17.46 -6.88
C SER A 13 -8.35 -17.69 -8.26
N GLY A 14 -7.02 -17.85 -8.26
CA GLY A 14 -6.16 -17.88 -9.45
C GLY A 14 -6.77 -18.70 -10.59
N HIS A 15 -7.15 -18.01 -11.67
CA HIS A 15 -7.45 -18.64 -12.94
C HIS A 15 -6.13 -18.82 -13.70
N PRO A 16 -5.72 -20.04 -14.05
CA PRO A 16 -4.57 -20.23 -14.92
C PRO A 16 -4.87 -19.56 -16.28
N GLY A 17 -4.10 -18.53 -16.63
CA GLY A 17 -4.20 -17.82 -17.91
C GLY A 17 -4.51 -16.32 -17.86
N ARG A 18 -4.62 -15.68 -16.68
CA ARG A 18 -4.73 -14.22 -16.60
C ARG A 18 -3.34 -13.59 -16.49
N GLU A 19 -3.02 -12.68 -17.40
CA GLU A 19 -1.79 -11.87 -17.30
C GLU A 19 -1.79 -11.05 -15.99
N PRO A 20 -0.63 -10.89 -15.33
CA PRO A 20 -0.52 -10.04 -14.15
C PRO A 20 -1.00 -8.61 -14.42
N SER A 21 -1.72 -8.02 -13.47
CA SER A 21 -1.99 -6.59 -13.52
C SER A 21 -0.70 -5.79 -13.33
N ARG A 22 -0.53 -4.75 -14.15
CA ARG A 22 0.62 -3.85 -14.07
C ARG A 22 0.20 -2.52 -13.45
N TRP A 23 1.06 -1.99 -12.61
CA TRP A 23 0.82 -0.79 -11.83
C TRP A 23 2.02 0.13 -11.94
N VAL A 24 1.79 1.44 -12.01
CA VAL A 24 2.87 2.40 -12.13
C VAL A 24 2.68 3.59 -11.20
N THR A 25 3.76 4.02 -10.57
CA THR A 25 3.81 5.26 -9.79
C THR A 25 5.19 5.89 -9.89
N ARG A 26 5.37 7.05 -9.24
CA ARG A 26 6.65 7.74 -9.21
C ARG A 26 7.67 7.00 -8.35
N GLU A 27 8.95 7.08 -8.74
CA GLU A 27 10.11 6.52 -8.05
C GLU A 27 10.30 7.04 -6.63
N ARG A 28 11.18 6.36 -5.87
CA ARG A 28 11.44 6.62 -4.44
C ARG A 28 10.16 6.50 -3.61
N PRO A 29 9.47 5.33 -3.65
CA PRO A 29 8.20 5.11 -2.98
C PRO A 29 8.34 5.27 -1.47
N LYS A 30 7.25 5.68 -0.82
CA LYS A 30 7.12 5.79 0.64
C LYS A 30 5.67 5.49 0.99
N ILE A 31 5.45 4.96 2.19
CA ILE A 31 4.13 4.79 2.83
C ILE A 31 3.09 4.25 1.85
N ASP A 32 2.21 5.08 1.27
CA ASP A 32 1.15 4.68 0.35
C ASP A 32 1.67 3.97 -0.90
N ARG A 33 2.80 4.42 -1.45
CA ARG A 33 3.41 3.80 -2.64
C ARG A 33 4.03 2.44 -2.40
N ILE A 34 4.09 1.99 -1.14
CA ILE A 34 4.43 0.61 -0.74
C ILE A 34 3.20 -0.12 -0.17
N ALA A 35 2.35 0.56 0.61
CA ALA A 35 1.14 -0.02 1.19
C ALA A 35 0.17 -0.49 0.12
N CYS A 36 -0.02 0.30 -0.94
CA CYS A 36 -0.90 -0.03 -2.05
C CYS A 36 -0.43 -1.28 -2.81
N PRO A 37 0.87 -1.40 -3.21
CA PRO A 37 1.40 -2.65 -3.73
C PRO A 37 1.17 -3.86 -2.83
N TRP A 38 1.37 -3.70 -1.52
CA TRP A 38 1.11 -4.76 -0.56
C TRP A 38 -0.36 -5.20 -0.58
N LEU A 39 -1.30 -4.25 -0.52
CA LEU A 39 -2.73 -4.52 -0.56
C LEU A 39 -3.12 -5.26 -1.86
N VAL A 40 -2.65 -4.77 -3.00
CA VAL A 40 -2.93 -5.38 -4.31
C VAL A 40 -2.41 -6.82 -4.35
N ARG A 41 -1.13 -7.05 -3.98
CA ARG A 41 -0.52 -8.40 -4.00
C ARG A 41 -1.16 -9.37 -3.00
N ARG A 42 -1.75 -8.89 -1.91
CA ARG A 42 -2.35 -9.77 -0.88
C ARG A 42 -3.84 -10.01 -1.09
N PHE A 43 -4.58 -9.08 -1.68
CA PHE A 43 -6.05 -9.12 -1.71
C PHE A 43 -6.68 -8.98 -3.10
N VAL A 44 -5.93 -8.55 -4.12
CA VAL A 44 -6.49 -8.24 -5.44
C VAL A 44 -5.90 -9.12 -6.54
N ASP A 45 -4.57 -9.11 -6.67
CA ASP A 45 -3.83 -9.86 -7.69
C ASP A 45 -2.44 -10.24 -7.16
N PRO A 46 -2.22 -11.52 -6.79
CA PRO A 46 -0.95 -11.97 -6.21
C PRO A 46 0.23 -11.93 -7.17
N LEU A 47 -0.02 -11.78 -8.47
CA LEU A 47 1.03 -11.72 -9.49
C LEU A 47 1.37 -10.27 -9.90
N ALA A 48 0.70 -9.27 -9.33
CA ALA A 48 0.81 -7.87 -9.77
C ALA A 48 2.26 -7.35 -9.84
N GLU A 49 2.56 -6.71 -10.97
CA GLU A 49 3.82 -6.07 -11.29
C GLU A 49 3.75 -4.56 -11.01
N PHE A 50 4.78 -4.00 -10.38
CA PHE A 50 4.85 -2.59 -10.01
C PHE A 50 6.03 -1.93 -10.69
N HIS A 51 5.81 -0.78 -11.29
CA HIS A 51 6.82 0.02 -11.97
C HIS A 51 7.00 1.35 -11.26
N TYR A 52 8.24 1.70 -10.98
CA TYR A 52 8.65 2.95 -10.36
C TYR A 52 9.44 3.76 -11.39
N VAL A 53 8.93 4.93 -11.75
CA VAL A 53 9.49 5.75 -12.85
C VAL A 53 9.60 7.22 -12.42
N PRO A 54 10.38 8.06 -13.11
CA PRO A 54 10.36 9.49 -12.85
C PRO A 54 8.94 10.06 -12.94
N ALA A 55 8.62 11.01 -12.04
CA ALA A 55 7.24 11.45 -11.83
C ALA A 55 6.57 12.02 -13.10
N ASP A 56 7.35 12.68 -13.95
CA ASP A 56 6.93 13.24 -15.23
C ASP A 56 6.69 12.18 -16.32
N ARG A 57 7.27 10.98 -16.16
CA ARG A 57 7.09 9.86 -17.10
C ARG A 57 5.95 8.93 -16.77
N VAL A 58 5.35 9.02 -15.58
CA VAL A 58 4.24 8.14 -15.16
C VAL A 58 3.12 8.04 -16.20
N PRO A 59 2.61 9.12 -16.83
CA PRO A 59 1.55 9.01 -17.83
C PRO A 59 1.98 8.22 -19.08
N ALA A 60 3.19 8.49 -19.59
CA ALA A 60 3.70 7.82 -20.79
C ALA A 60 3.97 6.33 -20.54
N GLU A 61 4.51 5.99 -19.37
CA GLU A 61 4.78 4.60 -18.98
C GLU A 61 3.50 3.83 -18.67
N ALA A 62 2.48 4.48 -18.09
CA ALA A 62 1.16 3.88 -17.91
C ALA A 62 0.55 3.45 -19.25
N GLU A 63 0.63 4.29 -20.28
CA GLU A 63 0.16 3.98 -21.63
C GLU A 63 0.98 2.86 -22.28
N ALA A 64 2.31 2.99 -22.28
CA ALA A 64 3.21 2.03 -22.93
C ALA A 64 3.16 0.63 -22.32
N LEU A 65 3.01 0.53 -20.99
CA LEU A 65 2.98 -0.74 -20.28
C LEU A 65 1.56 -1.29 -20.10
N HIS A 66 0.53 -0.55 -20.51
CA HIS A 66 -0.87 -0.78 -20.14
C HIS A 66 -1.05 -0.92 -18.63
N ALA A 67 -0.33 -0.11 -17.86
CA ALA A 67 -0.29 -0.14 -16.40
C ALA A 67 -1.28 0.85 -15.77
N ILE A 68 -1.82 0.48 -14.61
CA ILE A 68 -2.73 1.32 -13.82
C ILE A 68 -1.90 2.33 -13.02
N PRO A 69 -2.03 3.65 -13.29
CA PRO A 69 -1.31 4.64 -12.51
C PRO A 69 -2.01 4.87 -11.15
N TYR A 70 -1.22 4.99 -10.08
CA TYR A 70 -1.73 5.23 -8.73
C TYR A 70 -0.82 6.17 -7.93
N ASP A 71 -1.39 6.80 -6.89
CA ASP A 71 -0.71 7.75 -6.02
C ASP A 71 0.06 8.87 -6.75
N VAL A 72 -0.59 9.41 -7.78
CA VAL A 72 -0.12 10.57 -8.56
C VAL A 72 -1.28 11.53 -8.81
N PRO A 73 -1.02 12.79 -9.22
CA PRO A 73 -2.09 13.73 -9.52
C PRO A 73 -2.99 13.23 -10.67
N ARG A 74 -4.29 13.50 -10.55
CA ARG A 74 -5.30 13.35 -11.63
C ARG A 74 -5.55 11.90 -12.10
N VAL A 75 -5.30 10.90 -11.26
CA VAL A 75 -5.66 9.49 -11.53
C VAL A 75 -6.75 9.02 -10.57
N GLN A 76 -7.49 7.97 -10.95
CA GLN A 76 -8.63 7.46 -10.16
C GLN A 76 -8.21 6.95 -8.77
N LEU A 77 -7.07 6.28 -8.70
CA LEU A 77 -6.49 5.71 -7.47
C LEU A 77 -5.47 6.70 -6.92
N SER A 78 -5.99 7.72 -6.26
CA SER A 78 -5.26 8.82 -5.64
C SER A 78 -5.98 9.21 -4.34
N HIS A 79 -5.45 10.21 -3.63
CA HIS A 79 -6.07 10.75 -2.43
C HIS A 79 -7.48 11.30 -2.71
N ARG A 80 -8.40 11.11 -1.76
CA ARG A 80 -9.79 11.55 -1.84
C ARG A 80 -10.16 12.37 -0.60
N GLY A 81 -10.07 13.69 -0.73
CA GLY A 81 -10.22 14.59 0.42
C GLY A 81 -9.16 14.28 1.47
N GLU A 82 -9.59 13.84 2.63
CA GLU A 82 -8.69 13.44 3.73
C GLU A 82 -8.22 11.97 3.65
N GLN A 83 -8.72 11.18 2.71
CA GLN A 83 -8.34 9.77 2.56
C GLN A 83 -7.10 9.64 1.68
N CYS A 84 -6.18 8.74 2.03
CA CYS A 84 -5.01 8.45 1.20
C CYS A 84 -5.37 7.45 0.07
N THR A 85 -4.42 7.14 -0.81
CA THR A 85 -4.63 6.19 -1.92
C THR A 85 -4.98 4.79 -1.39
N PHE A 86 -4.42 4.38 -0.25
CA PHE A 86 -4.75 3.08 0.38
C PHE A 86 -6.23 2.97 0.75
N ASP A 87 -6.80 4.02 1.36
CA ASP A 87 -8.23 4.10 1.66
C ASP A 87 -9.10 4.01 0.40
N ALA A 88 -8.69 4.74 -0.65
CA ALA A 88 -9.38 4.71 -1.94
C ALA A 88 -9.41 3.30 -2.55
N MET A 89 -8.32 2.55 -2.45
CA MET A 89 -8.25 1.16 -2.91
C MET A 89 -9.15 0.22 -2.08
N LEU A 90 -9.21 0.37 -0.76
CA LEU A 90 -10.15 -0.42 0.05
C LEU A 90 -11.60 -0.21 -0.39
N ALA A 91 -11.99 1.04 -0.63
CA ALA A 91 -13.32 1.39 -1.10
C ALA A 91 -13.61 0.83 -2.51
N ASP A 92 -12.72 1.07 -3.48
CA ASP A 92 -12.92 0.67 -4.88
C ASP A 92 -12.90 -0.85 -5.07
N PHE A 93 -12.10 -1.57 -4.27
CA PHE A 93 -12.03 -3.04 -4.29
C PHE A 93 -13.02 -3.71 -3.32
N ALA A 94 -13.83 -2.93 -2.61
CA ALA A 94 -14.81 -3.42 -1.63
C ALA A 94 -14.19 -4.34 -0.56
N LEU A 95 -13.00 -3.98 -0.07
CA LEU A 95 -12.28 -4.70 0.99
C LEU A 95 -12.70 -4.14 2.36
N THR A 96 -13.44 -4.94 3.13
CA THR A 96 -14.11 -4.47 4.37
C THR A 96 -13.64 -5.17 5.64
N GLU A 97 -12.49 -5.84 5.63
CA GLU A 97 -11.98 -6.56 6.82
C GLU A 97 -11.59 -5.55 7.93
N PRO A 98 -11.95 -5.79 9.20
CA PRO A 98 -11.62 -4.86 10.29
C PRO A 98 -10.12 -4.59 10.47
N ALA A 99 -9.27 -5.60 10.23
CA ALA A 99 -7.82 -5.44 10.28
C ALA A 99 -7.32 -4.50 9.17
N LEU A 100 -7.86 -4.60 7.94
CA LEU A 100 -7.55 -3.69 6.85
C LEU A 100 -8.03 -2.26 7.13
N ALA A 101 -9.22 -2.10 7.69
CA ALA A 101 -9.74 -0.78 8.09
C ALA A 101 -8.83 -0.10 9.12
N ALA A 102 -8.32 -0.85 10.09
CA ALA A 102 -7.38 -0.31 11.06
C ALA A 102 -5.99 -0.03 10.47
N LEU A 103 -5.51 -0.88 9.56
CA LEU A 103 -4.27 -0.63 8.82
C LEU A 103 -4.37 0.67 8.03
N ALA A 104 -5.51 0.92 7.38
CA ALA A 104 -5.76 2.14 6.64
C ALA A 104 -5.67 3.40 7.51
N THR A 105 -6.16 3.37 8.75
CA THR A 105 -5.98 4.48 9.71
C THR A 105 -4.49 4.74 10.01
N ILE A 106 -3.69 3.68 10.20
CA ILE A 106 -2.25 3.82 10.46
C ILE A 106 -1.53 4.42 9.24
N VAL A 107 -1.81 3.87 8.05
CA VAL A 107 -1.24 4.30 6.77
C VAL A 107 -1.61 5.75 6.48
N ARG A 108 -2.90 6.10 6.56
CA ARG A 108 -3.38 7.48 6.39
C ARG A 108 -2.70 8.46 7.33
N GLY A 109 -2.54 8.10 8.61
CA GLY A 109 -1.86 8.96 9.58
C GLY A 109 -0.41 9.23 9.19
N ALA A 110 0.32 8.20 8.77
CA ALA A 110 1.70 8.33 8.33
C ALA A 110 1.82 9.14 7.02
N ASP A 111 0.95 8.87 6.05
CA ASP A 111 1.04 9.42 4.69
C ASP A 111 0.57 10.88 4.60
N THR A 112 -0.44 11.25 5.41
CA THR A 112 -1.05 12.59 5.39
C THR A 112 -0.54 13.54 6.47
N ALA A 113 0.60 13.21 7.12
CA ALA A 113 1.20 13.99 8.21
C ALA A 113 0.28 14.21 9.44
N ARG A 114 -0.69 13.31 9.66
CA ARG A 114 -1.59 13.30 10.82
C ARG A 114 -1.24 12.12 11.73
N LEU A 115 -0.06 12.21 12.33
CA LEU A 115 0.56 11.12 13.10
C LEU A 115 -0.22 10.74 14.36
N ASP A 116 -1.17 11.57 14.77
CA ASP A 116 -2.09 11.36 15.88
C ASP A 116 -3.27 10.44 15.53
N LEU A 117 -3.53 10.14 14.25
CA LEU A 117 -4.61 9.22 13.85
C LEU A 117 -4.44 7.80 14.41
N ALA A 118 -3.20 7.34 14.60
CA ALA A 118 -2.91 6.10 15.29
C ALA A 118 -1.52 6.17 15.95
N PRO A 119 -1.32 5.60 17.16
CA PRO A 119 -0.02 5.55 17.82
C PRO A 119 1.09 4.91 16.96
N GLN A 120 0.72 4.04 16.03
CA GLN A 120 1.63 3.33 15.13
C GLN A 120 2.06 4.17 13.92
N SER A 121 1.33 5.22 13.56
CA SER A 121 1.63 6.10 12.41
C SER A 121 3.03 6.73 12.44
N PRO A 122 3.51 7.33 13.55
CA PRO A 122 4.88 7.86 13.60
C PRO A 122 5.95 6.78 13.42
N GLY A 123 5.72 5.58 13.97
CA GLY A 123 6.63 4.44 13.78
C GLY A 123 6.67 3.96 12.33
N LEU A 124 5.51 3.87 11.68
CA LEU A 124 5.42 3.52 10.25
C LEU A 124 6.14 4.56 9.37
N LEU A 125 5.94 5.85 9.64
CA LEU A 125 6.66 6.92 8.95
C LEU A 125 8.18 6.77 9.11
N ALA A 126 8.65 6.57 10.34
CA ALA A 126 10.08 6.41 10.63
C ALA A 126 10.68 5.21 9.89
N MET A 127 10.02 4.05 9.93
CA MET A 127 10.46 2.85 9.20
C MET A 127 10.45 3.07 7.69
N SER A 128 9.40 3.69 7.13
CA SER A 128 9.32 3.96 5.68
C SER A 128 10.42 4.93 5.21
N LEU A 129 10.77 5.94 6.00
CA LEU A 129 11.88 6.85 5.69
C LEU A 129 13.22 6.12 5.81
N GLY A 130 13.40 5.28 6.82
CA GLY A 130 14.59 4.45 6.99
C GLY A 130 14.81 3.51 5.80
N LEU A 131 13.77 2.81 5.34
CA LEU A 131 13.85 1.96 4.15
C LEU A 131 14.28 2.75 2.91
N SER A 132 13.78 3.98 2.73
CA SER A 132 14.18 4.83 1.60
C SER A 132 15.66 5.22 1.64
N VAL A 133 16.27 5.31 2.83
CA VAL A 133 17.71 5.55 2.99
C VAL A 133 18.53 4.28 2.74
N LEU A 134 18.06 3.13 3.24
CA LEU A 134 18.78 1.86 3.14
C LEU A 134 18.78 1.27 1.72
N TYR A 135 17.70 1.50 0.95
CA TYR A 135 17.50 0.89 -0.35
C TYR A 135 17.41 1.95 -1.45
N PRO A 136 18.49 2.16 -2.23
CA PRO A 136 18.47 2.99 -3.42
C PRO A 136 17.57 2.40 -4.53
N ASN A 137 17.49 1.07 -4.60
CA ASN A 137 16.66 0.35 -5.55
C ASN A 137 15.21 0.25 -5.05
N ASP A 138 14.26 0.78 -5.83
CA ASP A 138 12.85 0.86 -5.43
C ASP A 138 12.17 -0.52 -5.32
N HIS A 139 12.60 -1.52 -6.10
CA HIS A 139 12.06 -2.88 -6.01
C HIS A 139 12.57 -3.61 -4.77
N GLU A 140 13.85 -3.49 -4.44
CA GLU A 140 14.38 -4.03 -3.19
C GLU A 140 13.71 -3.39 -1.97
N MET A 141 13.49 -2.07 -2.04
CA MET A 141 12.75 -1.34 -1.01
C MET A 141 11.31 -1.85 -0.88
N LEU A 142 10.63 -2.11 -2.00
CA LEU A 142 9.29 -2.69 -2.00
C LEU A 142 9.28 -4.04 -1.29
N GLU A 143 10.20 -4.96 -1.62
CA GLU A 143 10.24 -6.29 -0.99
C GLU A 143 10.45 -6.21 0.53
N GLN A 144 11.26 -5.28 1.04
CA GLN A 144 11.36 -5.07 2.48
C GLN A 144 10.09 -4.46 3.09
N GLY A 145 9.48 -3.51 2.38
CA GLY A 145 8.21 -2.92 2.74
C GLY A 145 7.07 -3.93 2.83
N MET A 146 7.06 -4.94 1.95
CA MET A 146 6.08 -6.04 1.97
C MET A 146 6.11 -6.78 3.31
N ASN A 147 7.31 -7.12 3.82
CA ASN A 147 7.46 -7.80 5.10
C ASN A 147 6.97 -6.93 6.27
N MET A 148 7.24 -5.62 6.23
CA MET A 148 6.78 -4.68 7.24
C MET A 148 5.24 -4.62 7.29
N TYR A 149 4.56 -4.56 6.14
CA TYR A 149 3.10 -4.55 6.09
C TYR A 149 2.49 -5.91 6.43
N ASP A 150 3.13 -7.03 6.05
CA ASP A 150 2.71 -8.37 6.49
C ASP A 150 2.76 -8.48 8.02
N ALA A 151 3.84 -8.02 8.65
CA ALA A 151 3.98 -8.03 10.11
C ALA A 151 2.95 -7.13 10.80
N LEU A 152 2.76 -5.90 10.30
CA LEU A 152 1.78 -4.98 10.86
C LEU A 152 0.34 -5.52 10.71
N TYR A 153 0.03 -6.11 9.56
CA TYR A 153 -1.27 -6.72 9.32
C TYR A 153 -1.52 -7.96 10.20
N ALA A 154 -0.53 -8.85 10.34
CA ALA A 154 -0.61 -9.99 11.23
C ALA A 154 -0.82 -9.57 12.69
N TRP A 155 -0.13 -8.51 13.14
CA TRP A 155 -0.35 -7.93 14.46
C TRP A 155 -1.79 -7.43 14.62
N LEU A 156 -2.28 -6.63 13.67
CA LEU A 156 -3.66 -6.09 13.68
C LEU A 156 -4.73 -7.20 13.71
N ARG A 157 -4.46 -8.34 13.09
CA ARG A 157 -5.38 -9.46 12.95
C ARG A 157 -5.37 -10.40 14.16
N SER A 158 -4.22 -10.60 14.79
CA SER A 158 -4.04 -11.74 15.71
C SER A 158 -3.22 -11.46 16.98
N ALA A 159 -2.44 -10.38 17.06
CA ALA A 159 -1.51 -10.16 18.17
C ALA A 159 -1.66 -8.80 18.86
N ARG A 160 -2.79 -8.09 18.67
CA ARG A 160 -3.02 -6.76 19.26
C ARG A 160 -2.95 -6.73 20.78
N ASP A 161 -3.41 -7.81 21.41
CA ASP A 161 -3.49 -7.91 22.87
C ASP A 161 -2.23 -8.55 23.48
N GLU A 162 -1.31 -9.02 22.64
CA GLU A 162 -0.03 -9.56 23.11
C GLU A 162 0.84 -8.43 23.65
N ARG A 163 1.39 -8.67 24.85
CA ARG A 163 2.31 -7.76 25.52
C ARG A 163 3.64 -8.45 25.69
N HIS A 164 4.72 -7.74 25.36
CA HIS A 164 6.06 -8.15 25.71
C HIS A 164 6.51 -7.37 26.95
N ASP A 165 6.03 -7.79 28.12
CA ASP A 165 6.48 -7.27 29.40
C ASP A 165 7.63 -8.13 29.95
N ALA A 166 8.76 -7.49 30.22
CA ALA A 166 9.88 -8.16 30.86
C ALA A 166 9.59 -8.32 32.36
N LYS A 167 8.67 -9.20 32.74
CA LYS A 167 8.51 -9.65 34.15
C LYS A 167 9.73 -10.44 34.66
N LEU A 168 10.75 -10.58 33.83
CA LEU A 168 12.03 -11.22 34.12
C LEU A 168 12.83 -10.54 35.24
N PHE A 169 12.52 -9.27 35.56
CA PHE A 169 13.27 -8.47 36.53
C PHE A 169 12.49 -8.12 37.80
N ASP A 170 11.24 -8.59 37.94
CA ASP A 170 10.49 -8.44 39.18
C ASP A 170 10.97 -9.51 40.19
N LYS A 171 11.93 -9.13 41.04
CA LYS A 171 12.34 -9.86 42.25
C LYS A 171 12.03 -9.04 43.49
#